data_AF-A0A328YS79-F1
#
_entry.id   AF-A0A328YS79-F1
#
_cell.length_a   1.000
_cell.length_b   1.000
_cell.length_c   1.000
_cell.angle_alpha   90.00
_cell.angle_beta   90.00
_cell.angle_gamma   90.00
#
_symmetry.space_group_name_H-M   'P 1'
#
loop_
_entity.id
_entity.type
_entity.pdbx_description
1 polymer ?
#
loop_
_entity_poly.entity_id
_entity_poly.type
_entity_poly.pdbx_seq_one_letter_code
_entity_poly.pdbx_strand_id
1 'polypeptide(L)'
;MKYIILGLFIPIISIAQDINKLDVDGKKDGIWKGVYEESKRPRYEGTFVHGKETGMFKFFDDTKAGTVIATREFNPKDNSCYTIFYNQKGNKVSEGKLVNKLYEGEWKYYHEDSKQIMTLELYSNGKLNGLRKVYYPSGKIAEEANYMDGKRDGIYKKYTETGVILEESLYKNGEFDGLAIFKSPENKVVAKGMFIKGKKEGIWEMINEKGVLLKTNMSKQKVRKFIKKPITRPEDR
;
A
#
# COMPACT_ATOMS: atom_id res chain seq x y z
N MET A 1 -50.39 -35.41 -25.31
CA MET A 1 -49.09 -36.06 -25.59
C MET A 1 -48.07 -35.52 -24.59
N LYS A 2 -47.55 -36.38 -23.70
CA LYS A 2 -46.48 -36.01 -22.75
C LYS A 2 -45.15 -36.24 -23.45
N TYR A 3 -44.35 -35.20 -23.64
CA TYR A 3 -42.98 -35.33 -24.15
C TYR A 3 -42.06 -35.74 -23.00
N ILE A 4 -41.47 -36.94 -23.09
CA ILE A 4 -40.39 -37.40 -22.22
C ILE A 4 -39.10 -36.83 -22.82
N ILE A 5 -38.47 -35.87 -22.14
CA ILE A 5 -37.14 -35.39 -22.48
C ILE A 5 -36.14 -36.39 -21.89
N LEU A 6 -35.56 -37.23 -22.75
CA LEU A 6 -34.48 -38.13 -22.39
C LEU A 6 -33.18 -37.31 -22.34
N GLY A 7 -32.73 -36.93 -21.14
CA GLY A 7 -31.45 -36.25 -20.95
C GLY A 7 -30.28 -37.19 -21.22
N LEU A 8 -29.56 -36.96 -22.31
CA LEU A 8 -28.29 -37.62 -22.62
C LEU A 8 -27.23 -37.16 -21.61
N PHE A 9 -26.86 -38.06 -20.70
CA PHE A 9 -25.76 -37.84 -19.75
C PHE A 9 -24.45 -38.11 -20.49
N ILE A 10 -23.73 -37.06 -20.89
CA ILE A 10 -22.39 -37.19 -21.48
C ILE A 10 -21.39 -37.22 -20.32
N PRO A 11 -20.67 -38.34 -20.08
CA PRO A 11 -19.65 -38.38 -19.05
C PRO A 11 -18.46 -37.50 -19.48
N ILE A 12 -18.13 -36.51 -18.66
CA ILE A 12 -16.89 -35.74 -18.82
C ILE A 12 -15.75 -36.69 -18.44
N ILE A 13 -15.06 -37.24 -19.45
CA ILE A 13 -13.83 -37.99 -19.25
C ILE A 13 -12.77 -36.99 -18.82
N SER A 14 -12.48 -36.94 -17.52
CA SER A 14 -11.32 -36.23 -17.00
C SER A 14 -10.08 -37.04 -17.33
N ILE A 15 -9.38 -36.67 -18.41
CA ILE A 15 -8.03 -37.20 -18.67
C ILE A 15 -7.13 -36.60 -17.60
N ALA A 16 -6.56 -37.45 -16.74
CA ALA A 16 -5.59 -37.02 -15.74
C ALA A 16 -4.40 -36.37 -16.46
N GLN A 17 -4.28 -35.05 -16.34
CA GLN A 17 -3.13 -34.34 -16.86
C GLN A 17 -1.93 -34.62 -15.95
N ASP A 18 -0.84 -35.08 -16.54
CA ASP A 18 0.40 -35.27 -15.79
C ASP A 18 0.92 -33.95 -15.23
N ILE A 19 1.42 -33.98 -13.99
CA ILE A 19 1.86 -32.81 -13.23
C ILE A 19 3.39 -32.69 -13.33
N ASN A 20 3.89 -31.46 -13.36
CA ASN A 20 5.32 -31.14 -13.37
C ASN A 20 6.08 -31.68 -14.59
N LYS A 21 5.48 -31.58 -15.78
CA LYS A 21 6.11 -31.99 -17.04
C LYS A 21 6.91 -30.87 -17.69
N LEU A 22 7.97 -31.29 -18.38
CA LEU A 22 8.74 -30.43 -19.27
C LEU A 22 8.30 -30.66 -20.72
N ASP A 23 8.37 -29.61 -21.54
CA ASP A 23 8.24 -29.70 -22.98
C ASP A 23 9.52 -30.23 -23.65
N VAL A 24 9.51 -30.32 -24.98
CA VAL A 24 10.64 -30.81 -25.79
C VAL A 24 11.92 -29.99 -25.63
N ASP A 25 11.80 -28.73 -25.18
CA ASP A 25 12.91 -27.82 -24.95
C ASP A 25 13.34 -27.79 -23.47
N GLY A 26 12.80 -28.69 -22.64
CA GLY A 26 13.12 -28.78 -21.22
C GLY A 26 12.50 -27.66 -20.38
N LYS A 27 11.47 -26.95 -20.87
CA LYS A 27 10.78 -25.88 -20.14
C LYS A 27 9.50 -26.41 -19.50
N LYS A 28 9.07 -25.76 -18.42
CA LYS A 28 7.83 -26.12 -17.71
C LYS A 28 6.62 -26.03 -18.62
N ASP A 29 5.84 -27.10 -18.72
CA ASP A 29 4.62 -27.12 -19.53
C ASP A 29 3.49 -27.89 -18.81
N GLY A 30 2.27 -27.39 -18.93
CA GLY A 30 1.09 -27.94 -18.26
C GLY A 30 0.97 -27.53 -16.79
N ILE A 31 0.29 -28.37 -16.00
CA ILE A 31 0.03 -28.12 -14.57
C ILE A 31 1.30 -28.37 -13.76
N TRP A 32 1.64 -27.41 -12.91
CA TRP A 32 2.77 -27.50 -11.99
C TRP A 32 2.31 -27.33 -10.55
N LYS A 33 2.84 -28.17 -9.67
CA LYS A 33 2.68 -28.09 -8.22
C LYS A 33 4.04 -28.08 -7.55
N GLY A 34 4.30 -27.02 -6.80
CA GLY A 34 5.48 -26.91 -5.95
C GLY A 34 5.14 -27.22 -4.50
N VAL A 35 6.14 -27.70 -3.76
CA VAL A 35 6.04 -27.97 -2.31
C VAL A 35 7.09 -27.17 -1.54
N TYR A 36 6.84 -26.98 -0.25
CA TYR A 36 7.84 -26.51 0.71
C TYR A 36 8.94 -27.56 0.90
N GLU A 37 10.18 -27.11 1.09
CA GLU A 37 11.33 -28.02 1.11
C GLU A 37 11.33 -28.93 2.34
N GLU A 38 11.05 -28.40 3.52
CA GLU A 38 11.07 -29.16 4.77
C GLU A 38 9.78 -29.97 4.97
N SER A 39 8.63 -29.29 4.97
CA SER A 39 7.35 -29.90 5.31
C SER A 39 6.75 -30.76 4.20
N LYS A 40 7.25 -30.60 2.96
CA LYS A 40 6.69 -31.18 1.73
C LYS A 40 5.22 -30.82 1.47
N ARG A 41 4.68 -29.81 2.18
CA ARG A 41 3.30 -29.33 1.96
C ARG A 41 3.19 -28.54 0.66
N PRO A 42 2.00 -28.44 0.06
CA PRO A 42 1.78 -27.62 -1.12
C PRO A 42 2.23 -26.17 -0.87
N ARG A 43 2.99 -25.63 -1.82
CA ARG A 43 3.46 -24.24 -1.80
C ARG A 43 2.77 -23.42 -2.88
N TYR A 44 2.60 -24.00 -4.06
CA TYR A 44 1.84 -23.39 -5.14
C TYR A 44 1.29 -24.43 -6.11
N GLU A 45 0.24 -24.05 -6.82
CA GLU A 45 -0.21 -24.74 -8.03
C GLU A 45 -0.51 -23.70 -9.12
N GLY A 46 -0.24 -24.04 -10.38
CA GLY A 46 -0.50 -23.16 -11.52
C GLY A 46 -0.16 -23.83 -12.86
N THR A 47 -0.34 -23.11 -13.95
CA THR A 47 -0.09 -23.63 -15.30
C THR A 47 1.07 -22.89 -15.96
N PHE A 48 1.96 -23.64 -16.59
CA PHE A 48 2.99 -23.10 -17.45
C PHE A 48 2.71 -23.49 -18.90
N VAL A 49 3.05 -22.59 -19.83
CA VAL A 49 3.11 -22.88 -21.26
C VAL A 49 4.48 -22.46 -21.74
N HIS A 50 5.28 -23.43 -22.20
CA HIS A 50 6.65 -23.21 -22.69
C HIS A 50 7.53 -22.39 -21.71
N GLY A 51 7.43 -22.71 -20.42
CA GLY A 51 8.16 -22.06 -19.33
C GLY A 51 7.56 -20.75 -18.81
N LYS A 52 6.49 -20.22 -19.43
CA LYS A 52 5.83 -18.99 -19.01
C LYS A 52 4.59 -19.29 -18.17
N GLU A 53 4.43 -18.61 -17.03
CA GLU A 53 3.21 -18.67 -16.23
C GLU A 53 1.99 -18.20 -17.03
N THR A 54 0.88 -18.93 -16.95
CA THR A 54 -0.38 -18.56 -17.59
C THR A 54 -1.57 -18.94 -16.71
N GLY A 55 -2.64 -18.13 -16.77
CA GLY A 55 -3.85 -18.35 -16.00
C GLY A 55 -3.62 -18.19 -14.50
N MET A 56 -4.42 -18.90 -13.70
CA MET A 56 -4.45 -18.72 -12.26
C MET A 56 -3.42 -19.59 -11.53
N PHE A 57 -2.60 -18.94 -10.72
CA PHE A 57 -1.76 -19.56 -9.71
C PHE A 57 -2.39 -19.37 -8.33
N LYS A 58 -2.30 -20.40 -7.49
CA LYS A 58 -2.60 -20.32 -6.06
C LYS A 58 -1.33 -20.58 -5.28
N PHE A 59 -1.16 -19.85 -4.19
CA PHE A 59 -0.06 -19.99 -3.25
C PHE A 59 -0.63 -20.33 -1.89
N PHE A 60 -0.03 -21.31 -1.23
CA PHE A 60 -0.51 -21.86 0.03
C PHE A 60 0.48 -21.53 1.14
N ASP A 61 0.02 -21.41 2.37
CA ASP A 61 0.90 -21.33 3.54
C ASP A 61 1.55 -22.67 3.88
N ASP A 62 2.56 -22.64 4.76
CA ASP A 62 3.20 -23.85 5.26
C ASP A 62 2.59 -24.35 6.58
N THR A 63 1.26 -24.30 6.69
CA THR A 63 0.55 -24.88 7.83
C THR A 63 -0.06 -26.22 7.42
N LYS A 64 -0.51 -27.02 8.40
CA LYS A 64 -1.27 -28.24 8.11
C LYS A 64 -2.60 -27.95 7.39
N ALA A 65 -3.15 -26.75 7.57
CA ALA A 65 -4.37 -26.33 6.88
C ALA A 65 -4.13 -26.04 5.39
N GLY A 66 -2.90 -25.63 5.02
CA GLY A 66 -2.54 -25.33 3.63
C GLY A 66 -3.44 -24.25 3.03
N THR A 67 -3.63 -23.16 3.75
CA THR A 67 -4.60 -22.13 3.34
C THR A 67 -4.06 -21.33 2.15
N VAL A 68 -4.95 -20.89 1.24
CA VAL A 68 -4.55 -20.03 0.12
C VAL A 68 -4.25 -18.63 0.66
N ILE A 69 -3.00 -18.22 0.56
CA ILE A 69 -2.52 -16.91 1.03
C ILE A 69 -2.35 -15.91 -0.11
N ALA A 70 -2.27 -16.38 -1.36
CA ALA A 70 -2.30 -15.52 -2.52
C ALA A 70 -2.82 -16.21 -3.77
N THR A 71 -3.42 -15.43 -4.67
CA THR A 71 -3.69 -15.83 -6.05
C THR A 71 -3.00 -14.87 -7.01
N ARG A 72 -2.58 -15.38 -8.17
CA ARG A 72 -2.05 -14.58 -9.27
C ARG A 72 -2.68 -15.03 -10.57
N GLU A 73 -3.38 -14.14 -11.25
CA GLU A 73 -3.90 -14.40 -12.59
C GLU A 73 -2.95 -13.79 -13.63
N PHE A 74 -2.15 -14.64 -14.27
CA PHE A 74 -1.17 -14.23 -15.27
C PHE A 74 -1.82 -14.00 -16.63
N ASN A 75 -1.54 -12.83 -17.21
CA ASN A 75 -1.97 -12.51 -18.55
C ASN A 75 -1.05 -13.23 -19.56
N PRO A 76 -1.58 -14.04 -20.49
CA PRO A 76 -0.75 -14.74 -21.46
C PRO A 76 -0.01 -13.80 -22.42
N LYS A 77 -0.57 -12.60 -22.67
CA LYS A 77 -0.09 -11.67 -23.72
C LYS A 77 1.08 -10.80 -23.27
N ASP A 78 1.23 -10.56 -21.98
CA ASP A 78 2.28 -9.70 -21.43
C ASP A 78 2.90 -10.34 -20.17
N ASN A 79 3.72 -9.59 -19.45
CA ASN A 79 4.35 -10.05 -18.20
C ASN A 79 3.60 -9.52 -16.97
N SER A 80 2.30 -9.32 -17.09
CA SER A 80 1.46 -8.84 -16.01
C SER A 80 0.66 -9.94 -15.35
N CYS A 81 0.35 -9.73 -14.07
CA CYS A 81 -0.63 -10.54 -13.36
C CYS A 81 -1.43 -9.70 -12.37
N TYR A 82 -2.68 -10.07 -12.16
CA TYR A 82 -3.48 -9.53 -11.06
C TYR A 82 -3.24 -10.39 -9.83
N THR A 83 -2.84 -9.77 -8.72
CA THR A 83 -2.49 -10.45 -7.47
C THR A 83 -3.51 -10.12 -6.40
N ILE A 84 -3.95 -11.13 -5.66
CA ILE A 84 -4.75 -10.95 -4.43
C ILE A 84 -4.03 -11.67 -3.30
N PHE A 85 -3.88 -11.00 -2.17
CA PHE A 85 -3.37 -11.57 -0.93
C PHE A 85 -4.51 -11.78 0.07
N TYR A 86 -4.45 -12.86 0.84
CA TYR A 86 -5.46 -13.25 1.80
C TYR A 86 -4.85 -13.42 3.19
N ASN A 87 -5.65 -13.21 4.22
CA ASN A 87 -5.31 -13.61 5.58
C ASN A 87 -5.65 -15.10 5.80
N GLN A 88 -5.31 -15.62 6.99
CA GLN A 88 -5.55 -17.02 7.37
C GLN A 88 -7.04 -17.41 7.40
N LYS A 89 -7.96 -16.45 7.46
CA LYS A 89 -9.41 -16.66 7.40
C LYS A 89 -9.94 -16.63 5.96
N GLY A 90 -9.09 -16.38 4.96
CA GLY A 90 -9.47 -16.23 3.56
C GLY A 90 -10.01 -14.84 3.20
N ASN A 91 -9.92 -13.86 4.09
CA ASN A 91 -10.32 -12.48 3.80
C ASN A 91 -9.22 -11.78 2.99
N LYS A 92 -9.60 -10.97 1.99
CA LYS A 92 -8.64 -10.20 1.19
C LYS A 92 -7.91 -9.19 2.08
N VAL A 93 -6.59 -9.15 1.96
CA VAL A 93 -5.71 -8.19 2.63
C VAL A 93 -5.32 -7.07 1.67
N SER A 94 -4.96 -7.43 0.44
CA SER A 94 -4.66 -6.48 -0.62
C SER A 94 -4.82 -7.09 -2.00
N GLU A 95 -5.01 -6.24 -3.00
CA GLU A 95 -5.02 -6.66 -4.40
C GLU A 95 -4.53 -5.56 -5.35
N GLY A 96 -3.97 -5.97 -6.48
CA GLY A 96 -3.52 -5.05 -7.52
C GLY A 96 -2.73 -5.73 -8.63
N LYS A 97 -2.32 -4.94 -9.62
CA LYS A 97 -1.59 -5.43 -10.79
C LYS A 97 -0.08 -5.40 -10.55
N LEU A 98 0.59 -6.46 -10.99
CA LEU A 98 2.03 -6.51 -11.17
C LEU A 98 2.35 -6.50 -12.67
N VAL A 99 3.39 -5.78 -13.08
CA VAL A 99 4.00 -5.85 -14.42
C VAL A 99 5.49 -6.07 -14.23
N ASN A 100 6.06 -7.12 -14.85
CA ASN A 100 7.47 -7.47 -14.64
C ASN A 100 7.85 -7.60 -13.14
N LYS A 101 6.92 -8.14 -12.34
CA LYS A 101 7.05 -8.29 -10.86
C LYS A 101 7.09 -6.98 -10.07
N LEU A 102 6.80 -5.83 -10.69
CA LEU A 102 6.69 -4.53 -10.04
C LEU A 102 5.22 -4.11 -9.91
N TYR A 103 4.85 -3.42 -8.82
CA TYR A 103 3.51 -2.85 -8.66
C TYR A 103 3.20 -1.85 -9.78
N GLU A 104 2.00 -1.95 -10.34
CA GLU A 104 1.54 -1.10 -11.43
C GLU A 104 0.06 -0.78 -11.26
N GLY A 105 -0.32 0.47 -11.53
CA GLY A 105 -1.70 0.93 -11.40
C GLY A 105 -2.19 0.96 -9.95
N GLU A 106 -3.50 0.82 -9.79
CA GLU A 106 -4.15 0.91 -8.49
C GLU A 106 -3.93 -0.36 -7.66
N TRP A 107 -3.48 -0.17 -6.43
CA TRP A 107 -3.41 -1.18 -5.37
C TRP A 107 -4.38 -0.84 -4.26
N LYS A 108 -5.12 -1.85 -3.83
CA LYS A 108 -6.14 -1.76 -2.77
C LYS A 108 -5.67 -2.54 -1.57
N TYR A 109 -5.84 -1.96 -0.39
CA TYR A 109 -5.61 -2.59 0.91
C TYR A 109 -6.89 -2.51 1.71
N TYR A 110 -7.24 -3.59 2.40
CA TYR A 110 -8.50 -3.71 3.13
C TYR A 110 -8.28 -3.60 4.64
N HIS A 111 -9.31 -3.13 5.33
CA HIS A 111 -9.38 -3.22 6.79
C HIS A 111 -9.47 -4.68 7.20
N GLU A 112 -8.90 -5.02 8.36
CA GLU A 112 -8.92 -6.38 8.88
C GLU A 112 -10.35 -6.92 9.01
N ASP A 113 -10.55 -8.14 8.53
CA ASP A 113 -11.83 -8.86 8.54
C ASP A 113 -13.02 -8.04 7.96
N SER A 114 -12.72 -7.13 7.03
CA SER A 114 -13.69 -6.26 6.38
C SER A 114 -13.47 -6.22 4.88
N LYS A 115 -14.55 -5.96 4.13
CA LYS A 115 -14.47 -5.68 2.68
C LYS A 115 -14.19 -4.20 2.40
N GLN A 116 -14.15 -3.36 3.44
CA GLN A 116 -13.89 -1.93 3.28
C GLN A 116 -12.43 -1.66 3.00
N ILE A 117 -12.19 -0.77 2.04
CA ILE A 117 -10.86 -0.35 1.66
C ILE A 117 -10.29 0.51 2.80
N MET A 118 -9.07 0.18 3.23
CA MET A 118 -8.25 0.96 4.14
C MET A 118 -7.37 1.94 3.38
N THR A 119 -6.77 1.52 2.26
CA THR A 119 -5.85 2.33 1.48
C THR A 119 -6.01 2.07 -0.01
N LEU A 120 -5.99 3.14 -0.82
CA LEU A 120 -5.77 3.10 -2.26
C LEU A 120 -4.43 3.75 -2.58
N GLU A 121 -3.62 3.07 -3.38
CA GLU A 121 -2.30 3.53 -3.79
C GLU A 121 -2.14 3.39 -5.30
N LEU A 122 -1.64 4.44 -5.97
CA LEU A 122 -1.33 4.39 -7.39
C LEU A 122 0.17 4.18 -7.59
N TYR A 123 0.52 3.15 -8.35
CA TYR A 123 1.89 2.77 -8.66
C TYR A 123 2.22 2.93 -10.14
N SER A 124 3.47 3.28 -10.42
CA SER A 124 4.07 3.15 -11.75
C SER A 124 5.48 2.60 -11.59
N ASN A 125 5.79 1.50 -12.28
CA ASN A 125 7.09 0.83 -12.24
C ASN A 125 7.57 0.53 -10.80
N GLY A 126 6.66 0.07 -9.95
CA GLY A 126 6.96 -0.32 -8.57
C GLY A 126 7.09 0.84 -7.57
N LYS A 127 6.89 2.10 -7.99
CA LYS A 127 6.95 3.27 -7.11
C LYS A 127 5.57 3.92 -7.00
N LEU A 128 5.24 4.41 -5.81
CA LEU A 128 4.05 5.26 -5.63
C LEU A 128 4.17 6.48 -6.53
N ASN A 129 3.19 6.67 -7.41
CA ASN A 129 3.18 7.75 -8.38
C ASN A 129 1.73 8.13 -8.69
N GLY A 130 1.27 9.22 -8.07
CA GLY A 130 -0.10 9.69 -8.09
C GLY A 130 -0.74 9.77 -6.70
N LEU A 131 -2.07 9.75 -6.68
CA LEU A 131 -2.85 9.99 -5.47
C LEU A 131 -2.94 8.73 -4.60
N ARG A 132 -2.53 8.86 -3.33
CA ARG A 132 -2.77 7.89 -2.27
C ARG A 132 -3.92 8.37 -1.39
N LYS A 133 -4.85 7.46 -1.06
CA LYS A 133 -5.98 7.72 -0.18
C LYS A 133 -6.00 6.71 0.97
N VAL A 134 -6.22 7.19 2.18
CA VAL A 134 -6.45 6.35 3.37
C VAL A 134 -7.86 6.60 3.87
N TYR A 135 -8.53 5.55 4.32
CA TYR A 135 -9.93 5.58 4.75
C TYR A 135 -10.07 5.07 6.18
N TYR A 136 -10.98 5.69 6.93
CA TYR A 136 -11.48 5.17 8.19
C TYR A 136 -12.25 3.86 7.98
N PRO A 137 -12.45 3.04 9.03
CA PRO A 137 -13.33 1.88 8.96
C PRO A 137 -14.79 2.19 8.61
N SER A 138 -15.21 3.46 8.67
CA SER A 138 -16.52 3.91 8.18
C SER A 138 -16.57 4.14 6.66
N GLY A 139 -15.44 4.00 5.96
CA GLY A 139 -15.31 4.28 4.52
C GLY A 139 -15.10 5.76 4.18
N LYS A 140 -15.07 6.65 5.19
CA LYS A 140 -14.77 8.07 5.01
C LYS A 140 -13.26 8.29 4.85
N ILE A 141 -12.88 9.34 4.14
CA ILE A 141 -11.47 9.64 3.90
C ILE A 141 -10.79 10.16 5.16
N ALA A 142 -9.60 9.63 5.45
CA ALA A 142 -8.75 10.00 6.57
C ALA A 142 -7.53 10.79 6.10
N GLU A 143 -6.96 10.44 4.95
CA GLU A 143 -5.77 11.08 4.37
C GLU A 143 -5.84 11.06 2.84
N GLU A 144 -5.38 12.15 2.22
CA GLU A 144 -5.05 12.23 0.80
C GLU A 144 -3.63 12.77 0.64
N ALA A 145 -2.83 12.12 -0.18
CA ALA A 145 -1.45 12.52 -0.40
C ALA A 145 -1.04 12.26 -1.86
N ASN A 146 -0.46 13.25 -2.52
CA ASN A 146 0.11 13.08 -3.86
C ASN A 146 1.55 12.59 -3.75
N TYR A 147 1.91 11.64 -4.62
CA TYR A 147 3.25 11.07 -4.71
C TYR A 147 3.82 11.20 -6.12
N MET A 148 5.13 11.39 -6.20
CA MET A 148 5.92 11.32 -7.43
C MET A 148 7.19 10.53 -7.12
N ASP A 149 7.46 9.47 -7.88
CA ASP A 149 8.62 8.59 -7.72
C ASP A 149 8.86 8.09 -6.28
N GLY A 150 7.77 7.73 -5.59
CA GLY A 150 7.81 7.20 -4.23
C GLY A 150 7.91 8.26 -3.12
N LYS A 151 7.96 9.55 -3.46
CA LYS A 151 8.02 10.66 -2.49
C LYS A 151 6.76 11.49 -2.53
N ARG A 152 6.31 12.01 -1.38
CA ARG A 152 5.21 12.97 -1.36
C ARG A 152 5.57 14.21 -2.16
N ASP A 153 4.74 14.59 -3.13
CA ASP A 153 4.94 15.76 -3.98
C ASP A 153 3.56 16.32 -4.36
N GLY A 154 3.28 17.55 -3.94
CA GLY A 154 1.97 18.20 -4.08
C GLY A 154 1.21 18.31 -2.76
N ILE A 155 -0.12 18.37 -2.87
CA ILE A 155 -1.01 18.61 -1.73
C ILE A 155 -1.15 17.34 -0.89
N TYR A 156 -1.08 17.53 0.43
CA TYR A 156 -1.45 16.58 1.46
C TYR A 156 -2.62 17.11 2.27
N LYS A 157 -3.60 16.25 2.56
CA LYS A 157 -4.74 16.55 3.43
C LYS A 157 -4.95 15.45 4.44
N LYS A 158 -5.26 15.84 5.67
CA LYS A 158 -5.71 14.95 6.74
C LYS A 158 -7.07 15.39 7.25
N TYR A 159 -7.95 14.44 7.46
CA TYR A 159 -9.34 14.67 7.82
C TYR A 159 -9.65 14.08 9.20
N THR A 160 -10.70 14.59 9.86
CA THR A 160 -11.43 13.86 10.89
C THR A 160 -12.41 12.88 10.24
N GLU A 161 -12.95 11.95 11.02
CA GLU A 161 -14.04 11.08 10.55
C GLU A 161 -15.36 11.83 10.29
N THR A 162 -15.50 13.07 10.75
CA THR A 162 -16.62 13.96 10.37
C THR A 162 -16.36 14.74 9.07
N GLY A 163 -15.16 14.63 8.49
CA GLY A 163 -14.76 15.29 7.24
C GLY A 163 -14.09 16.66 7.41
N VAL A 164 -13.80 17.07 8.65
CA VAL A 164 -13.08 18.33 8.92
C VAL A 164 -11.61 18.15 8.57
N ILE A 165 -11.06 19.04 7.75
CA ILE A 165 -9.62 19.04 7.41
C ILE A 165 -8.83 19.50 8.63
N LEU A 166 -8.06 18.59 9.22
CA LEU A 166 -7.14 18.87 10.33
C LEU A 166 -5.81 19.44 9.83
N GLU A 167 -5.39 19.05 8.63
CA GLU A 167 -4.14 19.49 8.03
C GLU A 167 -4.30 19.61 6.53
N GLU A 168 -3.81 20.71 5.98
CA GLU A 168 -3.57 20.88 4.55
C GLU A 168 -2.17 21.46 4.37
N SER A 169 -1.30 20.72 3.69
CA SER A 169 0.13 21.05 3.58
C SER A 169 0.65 20.74 2.18
N LEU A 170 1.59 21.56 1.70
CA LEU A 170 2.30 21.29 0.45
C LEU A 170 3.62 20.55 0.72
N TYR A 171 3.89 19.56 -0.12
CA TYR A 171 5.13 18.79 -0.12
C TYR A 171 5.86 18.93 -1.45
N LYS A 172 7.19 18.92 -1.40
CA LYS A 172 8.06 18.74 -2.55
C LYS A 172 9.14 17.72 -2.22
N ASN A 173 9.30 16.71 -3.07
CA ASN A 173 10.33 15.67 -2.89
C ASN A 173 10.38 15.03 -1.49
N GLY A 174 9.22 14.86 -0.85
CA GLY A 174 9.08 14.24 0.47
C GLY A 174 9.21 15.19 1.67
N GLU A 175 9.51 16.47 1.45
CA GLU A 175 9.62 17.47 2.50
C GLU A 175 8.47 18.48 2.42
N PHE A 176 8.09 19.09 3.56
CA PHE A 176 7.19 20.23 3.54
C PHE A 176 7.81 21.38 2.73
N ASP A 177 7.12 21.87 1.72
CA ASP A 177 7.57 22.98 0.90
C ASP A 177 6.36 23.74 0.36
N GLY A 178 6.10 24.91 0.94
CA GLY A 178 4.91 25.71 0.69
C GLY A 178 4.06 25.95 1.94
N LEU A 179 2.81 26.35 1.72
CA LEU A 179 1.87 26.66 2.78
C LEU A 179 1.46 25.39 3.54
N ALA A 180 1.38 25.51 4.87
CA ALA A 180 0.78 24.52 5.74
C ALA A 180 -0.27 25.20 6.63
N ILE A 181 -1.43 24.55 6.75
CA ILE A 181 -2.57 24.99 7.57
C ILE A 181 -2.99 23.81 8.45
N PHE A 182 -3.03 24.04 9.75
CA PHE A 182 -3.49 23.10 10.75
C PHE A 182 -4.75 23.64 11.39
N LYS A 183 -5.77 22.79 11.55
CA LYS A 183 -7.05 23.13 12.16
C LYS A 183 -7.38 22.19 13.32
N SER A 184 -8.18 22.68 14.24
CA SER A 184 -8.80 21.86 15.28
C SER A 184 -9.98 21.04 14.71
N PRO A 185 -10.48 20.03 15.45
CA PRO A 185 -11.70 19.30 15.07
C PRO A 185 -12.94 20.19 14.89
N GLU A 186 -12.97 21.37 15.52
CA GLU A 186 -14.03 22.39 15.36
C GLU A 186 -13.79 23.31 14.14
N ASN A 187 -12.89 22.93 13.23
CA ASN A 187 -12.52 23.64 12.00
C ASN A 187 -11.91 25.03 12.24
N LYS A 188 -11.33 25.29 13.43
CA LYS A 188 -10.61 26.53 13.73
C LYS A 188 -9.15 26.39 13.33
N VAL A 189 -8.61 27.35 12.58
CA VAL A 189 -7.17 27.37 12.23
C VAL A 189 -6.35 27.57 13.51
N VAL A 190 -5.58 26.55 13.90
CA VAL A 190 -4.71 26.58 15.08
C VAL A 190 -3.27 26.94 14.75
N ALA A 191 -2.82 26.67 13.52
CA ALA A 191 -1.54 27.14 13.03
C ALA A 191 -1.55 27.27 11.51
N LYS A 192 -0.84 28.27 10.99
CA LYS A 192 -0.52 28.35 9.56
C LYS A 192 0.79 29.08 9.35
N GLY A 193 1.48 28.72 8.27
CA GLY A 193 2.71 29.37 7.86
C GLY A 193 3.36 28.66 6.68
N MET A 194 4.53 29.15 6.28
CA MET A 194 5.28 28.60 5.15
C MET A 194 6.35 27.64 5.65
N PHE A 195 6.55 26.57 4.90
CA PHE A 195 7.75 25.75 4.94
C PHE A 195 8.59 25.98 3.67
N ILE A 196 9.91 25.93 3.80
CA ILE A 196 10.85 25.82 2.68
C ILE A 196 11.80 24.68 3.03
N LYS A 197 11.84 23.62 2.20
CA LYS A 197 12.71 22.44 2.42
C LYS A 197 12.63 21.90 3.85
N GLY A 198 11.41 21.66 4.31
CA GLY A 198 11.09 21.11 5.63
C GLY A 198 11.21 22.10 6.81
N LYS A 199 11.66 23.34 6.59
CA LYS A 199 11.87 24.32 7.67
C LYS A 199 10.81 25.40 7.66
N LYS A 200 10.29 25.74 8.85
CA LYS A 200 9.37 26.87 9.03
C LYS A 200 10.06 28.16 8.61
N GLU A 201 9.45 28.89 7.69
CA GLU A 201 9.97 30.15 7.15
C GLU A 201 8.92 31.26 7.29
N GLY A 202 9.38 32.49 7.48
CA GLY A 202 8.53 33.67 7.54
C GLY A 202 7.70 33.75 8.82
N ILE A 203 6.56 34.42 8.73
CA ILE A 203 5.65 34.62 9.85
C ILE A 203 4.77 33.38 9.99
N TRP A 204 4.80 32.79 11.18
CA TRP A 204 3.90 31.73 11.59
C TRP A 204 2.83 32.27 12.53
N GLU A 205 1.58 32.03 12.18
CA GLU A 205 0.41 32.36 12.99
C GLU A 205 -0.01 31.09 13.75
N MET A 206 -0.04 31.13 15.08
CA MET A 206 -0.33 29.96 15.92
C MET A 206 -1.21 30.35 17.11
N ILE A 207 -2.18 29.52 17.46
CA ILE A 207 -2.97 29.66 18.67
C ILE A 207 -2.25 28.90 19.80
N ASN A 208 -1.93 29.57 20.89
CA ASN A 208 -1.34 28.91 22.07
C ASN A 208 -2.40 28.19 22.92
N GLU A 209 -1.97 27.48 23.96
CA GLU A 209 -2.85 26.75 24.89
C GLU A 209 -3.92 27.63 25.56
N LYS A 210 -3.70 28.95 25.65
CA LYS A 210 -4.64 29.92 26.23
C LYS A 210 -5.60 30.52 25.18
N GLY A 211 -5.57 30.04 23.94
CA GLY A 211 -6.41 30.55 22.85
C GLY A 211 -5.93 31.86 22.23
N VAL A 212 -4.73 32.34 22.57
CA VAL A 212 -4.20 33.61 22.06
C VAL A 212 -3.44 33.38 20.76
N LEU A 213 -3.72 34.22 19.75
CA LEU A 213 -3.00 34.24 18.48
C LEU A 213 -1.59 34.83 18.67
N LEU A 214 -0.58 34.02 18.35
CA LEU A 214 0.82 34.40 18.30
C LEU A 214 1.29 34.50 16.84
N LYS A 215 2.03 35.57 16.53
CA LYS A 215 2.72 35.74 15.25
C LYS A 215 4.22 35.73 15.49
N THR A 216 4.89 34.68 15.02
CA THR A 216 6.34 34.49 15.25
C THR A 216 7.08 34.44 13.93
N ASN A 217 8.12 35.26 13.78
CA ASN A 217 9.01 35.19 12.63
C ASN A 217 10.02 34.04 12.83
N MET A 218 9.85 32.96 12.08
CA MET A 218 10.66 31.74 12.17
C MET A 218 11.99 31.85 11.39
N SER A 219 12.08 32.76 10.41
CA SER A 219 13.33 33.02 9.68
C SER A 219 14.44 33.59 10.58
N LYS A 220 14.08 34.27 11.68
CA LYS A 220 15.01 34.94 12.58
C LYS A 220 15.45 34.10 13.77
N GLN A 221 14.93 32.88 13.95
CA GLN A 221 15.39 31.96 15.01
C GLN A 221 16.73 31.30 14.62
N LYS A 222 17.78 32.12 14.48
CA LYS A 222 19.16 31.62 14.45
C LYS A 222 19.48 31.05 15.84
N VAL A 223 19.73 29.73 15.86
CA VAL A 223 20.43 28.93 16.86
C VAL A 223 21.05 29.78 17.99
N ARG A 224 20.43 29.79 19.18
CA ARG A 224 21.18 30.09 20.41
C ARG A 224 22.22 28.97 20.57
N LYS A 225 23.43 29.16 20.04
CA LYS A 225 24.58 28.34 20.40
C LYS A 225 24.81 28.55 21.90
N PHE A 226 24.45 27.56 22.71
CA PHE A 226 24.91 27.51 24.10
C PHE A 226 26.44 27.36 24.06
N ILE A 227 27.15 28.47 24.23
CA ILE A 227 28.58 28.43 24.55
C ILE A 227 28.65 27.90 25.99
N LYS A 228 29.00 26.62 26.16
CA LYS A 228 29.37 26.09 27.48
C LYS A 228 30.61 26.86 27.94
N LYS A 229 30.48 27.71 28.97
CA LYS A 229 31.64 28.24 29.68
C LYS A 229 32.43 27.05 30.26
N PRO A 230 33.75 26.97 30.08
CA PRO A 230 34.54 25.94 30.72
C PRO A 230 34.44 26.09 32.24
N ILE A 231 34.12 24.99 32.92
CA ILE A 231 34.13 24.89 34.37
C ILE A 231 35.60 24.73 34.77
N THR A 232 36.22 25.77 35.31
CA THR A 232 37.50 25.64 36.02
C THR A 232 37.21 25.04 37.38
N ARG A 233 37.69 23.82 37.64
CA ARG A 233 37.70 23.23 38.98
C ARG A 233 38.73 23.98 39.84
N PRO A 234 38.41 24.40 41.06
CA PRO A 234 39.42 24.81 42.03
C PRO A 234 40.26 23.60 42.41
N GLU A 235 41.58 23.73 42.34
CA GLU A 235 42.52 22.71 42.78
C GLU A 235 42.53 22.64 44.31
N ASP A 236 42.51 21.40 44.82
CA ASP A 236 42.55 21.07 46.24
C ASP A 236 43.80 21.64 46.92
N ARG A 237 43.61 22.36 48.03
CA ARG A 237 44.62 22.64 49.05
C ARG A 237 44.06 22.33 50.42
#